data_AF-A0A1I6MTW3-F1
#
_entry.id   AF-A0A1I6MTW3-F1
#
_cell.length_a   1.000
_cell.length_b   1.000
_cell.length_c   1.000
_cell.angle_alpha   90.00
_cell.angle_beta   90.00
_cell.angle_gamma   90.00
#
_symmetry.space_group_name_H-M   'P 1'
#
loop_
_entity.id
_entity.type
_entity.pdbx_description
1 polymer ?
#
loop_
_entity_poly.entity_id
_entity_poly.type
_entity_poly.pdbx_seq_one_letter_code
_entity_poly.pdbx_strand_id
1 'polypeptide(L)'
;MKLLACTSLVLLLSVAAPAGADVPKPPIPEVFAPGVISGAANEDSVAFAPDGKTVFFDRISGSNAVILESHKNGDSWSTPRIAPFSGQWQDHDPAMAPDGSFLVFTSNRPDAPGGKALAAVMANGKVYPDFGGHLWRVDRKGDGWGEPLRLPGAVNSSTRTYAPSVASDGSVYFQRPGEDGDFRLYRSQYRDGTYLPPVPVALGEPSGHKLDPAVAPDESFIVFDANDANKSGPDRLYIAFREGEGWGKPIDLGDTVNVGDPWGAHLGPDHRTIYFSSHRATRVSYPRTREQAERDLARMQTWDNGGENIWSVSLAPWLDAHRASAH
;
A
#
# COMPACT_ATOMS: atom_id res chain seq x y z
N MET A 1 -43.03 66.65 -11.46
CA MET A 1 -41.78 65.93 -11.77
C MET A 1 -41.10 65.54 -10.46
N LYS A 2 -41.40 64.35 -9.93
CA LYS A 2 -40.64 63.65 -8.87
C LYS A 2 -41.00 62.16 -9.00
N LEU A 3 -40.00 61.33 -9.30
CA LEU A 3 -40.09 59.88 -9.48
C LEU A 3 -40.42 59.18 -8.16
N LEU A 4 -41.32 58.19 -8.17
CA LEU A 4 -41.40 57.14 -7.16
C LEU A 4 -40.69 55.90 -7.70
N ALA A 5 -39.68 55.43 -6.99
CA ALA A 5 -38.96 54.19 -7.27
C ALA A 5 -39.67 53.02 -6.56
N CYS A 6 -40.03 51.99 -7.32
CA CYS A 6 -40.46 50.69 -6.80
C CYS A 6 -39.23 49.83 -6.54
N THR A 7 -39.00 49.44 -5.28
CA THR A 7 -37.93 48.51 -4.91
C THR A 7 -38.54 47.12 -4.71
N SER A 8 -38.23 46.20 -5.62
CA SER A 8 -38.58 44.78 -5.51
C SER A 8 -37.64 44.09 -4.53
N LEU A 9 -38.19 43.44 -3.51
CA LEU A 9 -37.45 42.65 -2.53
C LEU A 9 -37.19 41.25 -3.11
N VAL A 10 -35.93 40.94 -3.44
CA VAL A 10 -35.50 39.59 -3.83
C VAL A 10 -35.11 38.83 -2.58
N LEU A 11 -35.83 37.74 -2.28
CA LEU A 11 -35.52 36.83 -1.17
C LEU A 11 -34.44 35.83 -1.64
N LEU A 12 -33.19 36.04 -1.20
CA LEU A 12 -32.10 35.10 -1.43
C LEU A 12 -32.20 33.95 -0.41
N LEU A 13 -32.64 32.78 -0.87
CA LEU A 13 -32.51 31.52 -0.15
C LEU A 13 -31.04 31.10 -0.16
N SER A 14 -30.35 31.27 0.97
CA SER A 14 -29.02 30.72 1.18
C SER A 14 -29.13 29.19 1.33
N VAL A 15 -28.70 28.45 0.32
CA VAL A 15 -28.44 27.02 0.46
C VAL A 15 -27.19 26.88 1.32
N ALA A 16 -27.36 26.46 2.57
CA ALA A 16 -26.25 26.10 3.43
C ALA A 16 -25.58 24.85 2.82
N ALA A 17 -24.30 24.98 2.47
CA ALA A 17 -23.46 23.83 2.13
C ALA A 17 -23.41 22.88 3.35
N PRO A 18 -23.41 21.55 3.17
CA PRO A 18 -23.24 20.64 4.29
C PRO A 18 -21.89 20.94 4.94
N ALA A 19 -21.91 21.13 6.26
CA ALA A 19 -20.70 21.22 7.07
C ALA A 19 -19.82 20.01 6.74
N GLY A 20 -18.55 20.26 6.42
CA GLY A 20 -17.59 19.18 6.18
C GLY A 20 -17.59 18.23 7.37
N ALA A 21 -17.76 16.93 7.10
CA ALA A 21 -17.60 15.92 8.13
C ALA A 21 -16.22 16.12 8.78
N ASP A 22 -16.18 16.27 10.11
CA ASP A 22 -14.94 16.39 10.85
C ASP A 22 -14.07 15.16 10.55
N VAL A 23 -12.91 15.38 9.93
CA VAL A 23 -11.94 14.31 9.70
C VAL A 23 -11.53 13.79 11.09
N PRO A 24 -11.71 12.50 11.38
CA PRO A 24 -11.42 11.96 12.70
C PRO A 24 -9.94 12.16 13.05
N LYS A 25 -9.65 12.46 14.32
CA LYS A 25 -8.27 12.64 14.77
C LYS A 25 -7.47 11.34 14.52
N PRO A 26 -6.42 11.37 13.69
CA PRO A 26 -5.67 10.17 13.36
C PRO A 26 -4.96 9.59 14.59
N PRO A 27 -4.85 8.25 14.74
CA PRO A 27 -3.99 7.66 15.75
C PRO A 27 -2.52 7.90 15.40
N ILE A 28 -1.64 7.73 16.38
CA ILE A 28 -0.19 7.84 16.16
C ILE A 28 0.31 6.48 15.62
N PRO A 29 1.01 6.45 14.46
CA PRO A 29 1.62 5.22 13.98
C PRO A 29 2.70 4.68 14.92
N GLU A 30 2.79 3.35 15.02
CA GLU A 30 3.78 2.63 15.81
C GLU A 30 4.68 1.79 14.90
N VAL A 31 5.99 1.78 15.18
CA VAL A 31 6.94 0.93 14.44
C VAL A 31 6.58 -0.54 14.64
N PHE A 32 6.57 -1.30 13.56
CA PHE A 32 6.22 -2.71 13.59
C PHE A 32 7.43 -3.58 13.90
N ALA A 33 7.36 -4.31 15.03
CA ALA A 33 8.36 -5.27 15.48
C ALA A 33 9.82 -4.76 15.39
N PRO A 34 10.15 -3.67 16.12
CA PRO A 34 11.44 -2.98 16.03
C PRO A 34 12.60 -3.90 16.41
N GLY A 35 13.67 -3.86 15.62
CA GLY A 35 14.86 -4.69 15.75
C GLY A 35 14.72 -6.12 15.24
N VAL A 36 13.55 -6.52 14.73
CA VAL A 36 13.31 -7.87 14.17
C VAL A 36 12.84 -7.78 12.73
N ILE A 37 11.68 -7.15 12.50
CA ILE A 37 11.14 -6.89 11.16
C ILE A 37 11.72 -5.57 10.69
N SER A 38 11.27 -4.46 11.29
CA SER A 38 11.89 -3.14 11.14
C SER A 38 13.30 -3.17 11.73
N GLY A 39 14.30 -3.15 10.86
CA GLY A 39 15.69 -3.45 11.16
C GLY A 39 16.62 -2.39 10.56
N ALA A 40 17.90 -2.75 10.41
CA ALA A 40 18.92 -1.79 10.00
C ALA A 40 18.93 -1.56 8.48
N ALA A 41 18.20 -2.39 7.72
CA ALA A 41 18.03 -2.27 6.28
C ALA A 41 16.75 -1.45 5.98
N ASN A 42 16.45 -1.22 4.71
CA ASN A 42 15.13 -0.73 4.33
C ASN A 42 14.18 -1.93 4.24
N GLU A 43 13.09 -1.86 4.99
CA GLU A 43 11.99 -2.80 4.88
C GLU A 43 10.80 -2.15 4.18
N ASP A 44 10.15 -2.93 3.31
CA ASP A 44 8.92 -2.54 2.67
C ASP A 44 7.86 -3.66 2.68
N SER A 45 6.61 -3.25 2.44
CA SER A 45 5.46 -4.07 2.04
C SER A 45 5.24 -5.36 2.84
N VAL A 46 4.24 -5.37 3.73
CA VAL A 46 3.92 -6.58 4.52
C VAL A 46 2.71 -7.36 3.99
N ALA A 47 2.78 -8.68 4.08
CA ALA A 47 1.66 -9.58 3.87
C ALA A 47 1.51 -10.55 5.04
N PHE A 48 0.41 -10.46 5.77
CA PHE A 48 0.10 -11.39 6.85
C PHE A 48 -0.59 -12.64 6.33
N ALA A 49 -0.20 -13.80 6.84
CA ALA A 49 -1.07 -14.97 6.78
C ALA A 49 -2.36 -14.71 7.60
N PRO A 50 -3.49 -15.34 7.26
CA PRO A 50 -4.77 -15.08 7.93
C PRO A 50 -4.77 -15.37 9.44
N ASP A 51 -3.86 -16.22 9.90
CA ASP A 51 -3.70 -16.52 11.33
C ASP A 51 -3.04 -15.40 12.14
N GLY A 52 -2.49 -14.37 11.47
CA GLY A 52 -1.73 -13.29 12.09
C GLY A 52 -0.42 -13.72 12.75
N LYS A 53 0.03 -14.95 12.49
CA LYS A 53 1.22 -15.56 13.09
C LYS A 53 2.36 -15.73 12.09
N THR A 54 2.11 -15.55 10.80
CA THR A 54 3.17 -15.47 9.79
C THR A 54 3.07 -14.15 9.06
N VAL A 55 4.21 -13.50 8.85
CA VAL A 55 4.31 -12.28 8.05
C VAL A 55 5.40 -12.46 7.01
N PHE A 56 5.08 -12.04 5.80
CA PHE A 56 6.01 -11.87 4.69
C PHE A 56 6.25 -10.38 4.51
N PHE A 57 7.48 -10.00 4.21
CA PHE A 57 7.83 -8.62 3.93
C PHE A 57 9.11 -8.59 3.10
N ASP A 58 9.38 -7.53 2.36
CA ASP A 58 10.63 -7.44 1.63
C ASP A 58 11.66 -6.53 2.32
N ARG A 59 12.93 -6.85 2.03
CA ARG A 59 14.06 -5.97 2.32
C ARG A 59 14.67 -5.56 1.00
N ILE A 60 14.88 -4.26 0.84
CA ILE A 60 15.34 -3.68 -0.42
C ILE A 60 16.57 -2.78 -0.24
N SER A 61 17.46 -2.84 -1.21
CA SER A 61 18.59 -1.91 -1.35
C SER A 61 18.99 -1.81 -2.83
N GLY A 62 18.50 -0.78 -3.50
CA GLY A 62 18.69 -0.63 -4.95
C GLY A 62 18.03 -1.78 -5.72
N SER A 63 18.80 -2.50 -6.55
CA SER A 63 18.30 -3.67 -7.30
C SER A 63 18.27 -4.98 -6.48
N ASN A 64 18.72 -4.95 -5.22
CA ASN A 64 18.67 -6.09 -4.33
C ASN A 64 17.39 -6.06 -3.51
N ALA A 65 16.40 -6.87 -3.87
CA ALA A 65 15.17 -7.02 -3.12
C ALA A 65 14.88 -8.51 -2.88
N VAL A 66 14.44 -8.84 -1.67
CA VAL A 66 14.15 -10.21 -1.26
C VAL A 66 12.99 -10.23 -0.29
N ILE A 67 12.00 -11.08 -0.57
CA ILE A 67 10.91 -11.39 0.37
C ILE A 67 11.43 -12.32 1.46
N LEU A 68 11.21 -11.90 2.70
CA LEU A 68 11.49 -12.61 3.93
C LEU A 68 10.20 -13.10 4.57
N GLU A 69 10.30 -14.15 5.39
CA GLU A 69 9.23 -14.65 6.25
C GLU A 69 9.66 -14.61 7.72
N SER A 70 8.72 -14.31 8.61
CA SER A 70 8.89 -14.39 10.06
C SER A 70 7.63 -14.95 10.72
N HIS A 71 7.81 -15.68 11.83
CA HIS A 71 6.74 -16.32 12.58
C HIS A 71 6.63 -15.77 13.99
N LYS A 72 5.40 -15.58 14.45
CA LYS A 72 5.08 -15.11 15.79
C LYS A 72 5.02 -16.26 16.78
N ASN A 73 5.90 -16.21 17.77
CA ASN A 73 5.98 -17.15 18.90
C ASN A 73 5.65 -16.39 20.20
N GLY A 74 4.42 -16.54 20.70
CA GLY A 74 3.91 -15.70 21.79
C GLY A 74 3.81 -14.25 21.33
N ASP A 75 4.52 -13.34 22.00
CA ASP A 75 4.54 -11.91 21.68
C ASP A 75 5.71 -11.50 20.78
N SER A 76 6.59 -12.44 20.41
CA SER A 76 7.82 -12.15 19.66
C SER A 76 7.81 -12.73 18.26
N TRP A 77 8.32 -11.97 17.30
CA TRP A 77 8.61 -12.45 15.95
C TRP A 77 9.96 -13.18 15.91
N SER A 78 10.06 -14.24 15.12
CA SER A 78 11.33 -14.94 14.89
C SER A 78 12.28 -14.11 14.03
N THR A 79 13.58 -14.42 14.07
CA THR A 79 14.53 -13.87 13.08
C THR A 79 14.03 -14.15 11.67
N PRO A 80 13.88 -13.11 10.82
CA PRO A 80 13.42 -13.29 9.44
C PRO A 80 14.35 -14.18 8.63
N ARG A 81 13.77 -14.98 7.74
CA ARG A 81 14.50 -15.85 6.79
C ARG A 81 14.00 -15.59 5.39
N ILE A 82 14.82 -15.84 4.37
CA ILE A 82 14.38 -15.73 2.97
C ILE A 82 13.21 -16.69 2.76
N ALA A 83 12.08 -16.17 2.25
CA ALA A 83 10.93 -17.00 1.94
C ALA A 83 11.31 -18.05 0.89
N PRO A 84 10.80 -19.28 0.95
CA PRO A 84 11.29 -20.39 0.12
C PRO A 84 11.09 -20.21 -1.39
N PHE A 85 10.21 -19.28 -1.79
CA PHE A 85 9.95 -18.92 -3.19
C PHE A 85 10.77 -17.73 -3.71
N SER A 86 11.58 -17.12 -2.84
CA SER A 86 12.28 -15.84 -3.03
C SER A 86 13.82 -16.01 -3.01
N GLY A 87 14.55 -14.98 -3.44
CA GLY A 87 16.00 -14.85 -3.26
C GLY A 87 16.84 -15.23 -4.49
N GLN A 88 16.20 -15.54 -5.61
CA GLN A 88 16.88 -15.73 -6.91
C GLN A 88 16.71 -14.52 -7.84
N TRP A 89 15.68 -13.72 -7.61
CA TRP A 89 15.26 -12.60 -8.44
C TRP A 89 15.00 -11.39 -7.54
N GLN A 90 14.71 -10.23 -8.15
CA GLN A 90 14.27 -9.06 -7.40
C GLN A 90 12.79 -9.26 -7.00
N ASP A 91 12.58 -9.92 -5.87
CA ASP A 91 11.27 -10.30 -5.35
C ASP A 91 10.84 -9.33 -4.25
N HIS A 92 9.66 -8.69 -4.40
CA HIS A 92 9.16 -7.62 -3.53
C HIS A 92 7.62 -7.51 -3.61
N ASP A 93 7.03 -6.64 -2.79
CA ASP A 93 5.59 -6.36 -2.70
C ASP A 93 4.73 -7.62 -2.49
N PRO A 94 4.97 -8.45 -1.46
CA PRO A 94 4.13 -9.61 -1.21
C PRO A 94 2.69 -9.18 -0.85
N ALA A 95 1.70 -9.92 -1.32
CA ALA A 95 0.28 -9.75 -1.01
C ALA A 95 -0.40 -11.11 -0.79
N MET A 96 -0.93 -11.32 0.40
CA MET A 96 -1.58 -12.59 0.78
C MET A 96 -3.04 -12.61 0.32
N ALA A 97 -3.50 -13.74 -0.23
CA ALA A 97 -4.93 -13.98 -0.41
C ALA A 97 -5.64 -13.98 0.95
N PRO A 98 -6.82 -13.38 1.12
CA PRO A 98 -7.48 -13.29 2.42
C PRO A 98 -7.75 -14.64 3.12
N ASP A 99 -7.84 -15.73 2.35
CA ASP A 99 -8.01 -17.10 2.86
C ASP A 99 -6.67 -17.85 3.08
N GLY A 100 -5.54 -17.23 2.76
CA GLY A 100 -4.19 -17.76 2.90
C GLY A 100 -3.83 -18.84 1.86
N SER A 101 -4.67 -19.06 0.85
CA SER A 101 -4.51 -20.12 -0.14
C SER A 101 -3.38 -19.84 -1.14
N PHE A 102 -3.05 -18.58 -1.39
CA PHE A 102 -1.94 -18.16 -2.24
C PHE A 102 -1.38 -16.80 -1.81
N LEU A 103 -0.19 -16.48 -2.31
CA LEU A 103 0.44 -15.17 -2.21
C LEU A 103 0.80 -14.69 -3.61
N VAL A 104 0.58 -13.41 -3.89
CA VAL A 104 1.00 -12.72 -5.12
C VAL A 104 2.15 -11.77 -4.78
N PHE A 105 3.13 -11.62 -5.66
CA PHE A 105 4.27 -10.74 -5.44
C PHE A 105 4.84 -10.23 -6.76
N THR A 106 5.61 -9.15 -6.71
CA THR A 106 6.33 -8.63 -7.87
C THR A 106 7.68 -9.33 -8.01
N SER A 107 8.05 -9.72 -9.24
CA SER A 107 9.37 -10.29 -9.54
C SER A 107 9.88 -9.87 -10.92
N ASN A 108 11.18 -9.63 -11.02
CA ASN A 108 11.88 -9.47 -12.29
C ASN A 108 12.28 -10.80 -12.95
N ARG A 109 11.79 -11.94 -12.45
CA ARG A 109 12.02 -13.26 -13.03
C ARG A 109 11.66 -13.31 -14.52
N PRO A 110 12.44 -14.02 -15.37
CA PRO A 110 12.12 -14.19 -16.77
C PRO A 110 10.78 -14.88 -17.00
N ASP A 111 10.08 -14.48 -18.07
CA ASP A 111 8.82 -15.10 -18.49
C ASP A 111 8.98 -16.58 -18.92
N ALA A 112 10.19 -17.00 -19.27
CA ALA A 112 10.52 -18.37 -19.64
C ALA A 112 11.74 -18.88 -18.86
N PRO A 113 11.77 -20.17 -18.47
CA PRO A 113 12.93 -20.77 -17.81
C PRO A 113 14.24 -20.53 -18.58
N GLY A 114 15.29 -20.12 -17.88
CA GLY A 114 16.59 -19.81 -18.47
C GLY A 114 16.68 -18.45 -19.19
N GLY A 115 15.62 -17.64 -19.16
CA GLY A 115 15.64 -16.27 -19.66
C GLY A 115 16.47 -15.30 -18.81
N LYS A 116 16.52 -14.04 -19.25
CA LYS A 116 17.16 -12.94 -18.50
C LYS A 116 16.16 -12.26 -17.59
N ALA A 117 16.66 -11.62 -16.53
CA ALA A 117 15.85 -10.74 -15.71
C ALA A 117 15.09 -9.72 -16.58
N LEU A 118 13.83 -9.49 -16.21
CA LEU A 118 12.94 -8.58 -16.90
C LEU A 118 13.44 -7.15 -16.75
N ALA A 119 13.48 -6.41 -17.86
CA ALA A 119 13.81 -5.00 -17.85
C ALA A 119 12.54 -4.13 -17.82
N ALA A 120 12.61 -2.99 -17.15
CA ALA A 120 11.56 -1.98 -17.24
C ALA A 120 11.69 -1.24 -18.59
N VAL A 121 10.58 -1.15 -19.32
CA VAL A 121 10.49 -0.38 -20.57
C VAL A 121 9.63 0.85 -20.32
N MET A 122 10.20 2.03 -20.54
CA MET A 122 9.52 3.31 -20.35
C MET A 122 8.69 3.69 -21.59
N ALA A 123 7.74 4.61 -21.43
CA ALA A 123 6.90 5.12 -22.52
C ALA A 123 7.74 5.75 -23.68
N ASN A 124 8.90 6.33 -23.36
CA ASN A 124 9.84 6.87 -24.35
C ASN A 124 10.79 5.81 -24.96
N GLY A 125 10.57 4.52 -24.68
CA GLY A 125 11.40 3.42 -25.16
C GLY A 125 12.71 3.20 -24.40
N LYS A 126 13.03 4.01 -23.38
CA LYS A 126 14.21 3.78 -22.53
C LYS A 126 14.06 2.46 -21.77
N VAL A 127 15.13 1.68 -21.74
CA VAL A 127 15.19 0.38 -21.07
C VAL A 127 16.07 0.47 -19.84
N TYR A 128 15.56 0.00 -18.71
CA TYR A 128 16.32 -0.16 -17.46
C TYR A 128 16.45 -1.66 -17.16
N PRO A 129 17.65 -2.25 -17.33
CA PRO A 129 17.90 -3.65 -17.00
C PRO A 129 17.54 -3.94 -15.55
N ASP A 130 17.01 -5.14 -15.29
CA ASP A 130 16.71 -5.68 -13.97
C ASP A 130 15.59 -4.97 -13.18
N PHE A 131 15.13 -3.78 -13.58
CA PHE A 131 14.04 -3.03 -12.92
C PHE A 131 12.63 -3.43 -13.37
N GLY A 132 12.48 -4.45 -14.23
CA GLY A 132 11.16 -4.90 -14.67
C GLY A 132 10.42 -5.66 -13.58
N GLY A 133 9.10 -5.65 -13.63
CA GLY A 133 8.24 -6.39 -12.70
C GLY A 133 7.03 -6.98 -13.40
N HIS A 134 6.82 -8.28 -13.18
CA HIS A 134 5.55 -8.96 -13.41
C HIS A 134 5.06 -9.49 -12.06
N LEU A 135 3.75 -9.69 -11.95
CA LEU A 135 3.12 -10.35 -10.81
C LEU A 135 3.19 -11.87 -10.96
N TRP A 136 3.66 -12.52 -9.90
CA TRP A 136 3.77 -13.96 -9.76
C TRP A 136 2.94 -14.43 -8.57
N ARG A 137 2.45 -15.65 -8.63
CA ARG A 137 1.64 -16.30 -7.59
C ARG A 137 2.35 -17.56 -7.09
N VAL A 138 2.30 -17.79 -5.79
CA VAL A 138 2.64 -19.08 -5.16
C VAL A 138 1.43 -19.63 -4.43
N ASP A 139 1.08 -20.88 -4.72
CA ASP A 139 0.00 -21.57 -4.01
C ASP A 139 0.52 -22.23 -2.74
N ARG A 140 -0.28 -22.17 -1.67
CA ARG A 140 0.01 -22.92 -0.45
C ARG A 140 -0.10 -24.42 -0.71
N LYS A 141 0.91 -25.19 -0.29
CA LYS A 141 0.96 -26.65 -0.41
C LYS A 141 1.34 -27.26 0.95
N GLY A 142 0.32 -27.68 1.71
CA GLY A 142 0.52 -28.11 3.09
C GLY A 142 1.11 -26.96 3.93
N ASP A 143 2.20 -27.24 4.62
CA ASP A 143 2.93 -26.25 5.43
C ASP A 143 3.91 -25.39 4.62
N GLY A 144 4.00 -25.61 3.30
CA GLY A 144 4.92 -24.92 2.40
C GLY A 144 4.23 -24.21 1.24
N TRP A 145 5.05 -23.86 0.24
CA TRP A 145 4.64 -23.15 -0.97
C TRP A 145 4.96 -23.97 -2.22
N GLY A 146 4.13 -23.83 -3.25
CA GLY A 146 4.41 -24.36 -4.57
C GLY A 146 5.43 -23.55 -5.36
N GLU A 147 5.69 -23.99 -6.59
CA GLU A 147 6.49 -23.24 -7.55
C GLU A 147 5.80 -21.91 -7.91
N PRO A 148 6.54 -20.80 -8.05
CA PRO A 148 5.97 -19.54 -8.51
C PRO A 148 5.46 -19.63 -9.95
N LEU A 149 4.24 -19.14 -10.16
CA LEU A 149 3.54 -19.10 -11.44
C LEU A 149 3.28 -17.65 -11.85
N ARG A 150 3.72 -17.28 -13.05
CA ARG A 150 3.47 -15.94 -13.59
C ARG A 150 1.96 -15.75 -13.81
N LEU A 151 1.40 -14.65 -13.33
CA LEU A 151 0.02 -14.30 -13.66
C LEU A 151 -0.14 -14.05 -15.17
N PRO A 152 -1.34 -14.28 -15.74
CA PRO A 152 -1.56 -14.21 -17.18
C PRO A 152 -1.28 -12.81 -17.76
N GLY A 153 -1.10 -12.74 -19.08
CA GLY A 153 -0.86 -11.47 -19.78
C GLY A 153 -1.97 -10.43 -19.64
N ALA A 154 -3.19 -10.83 -19.25
CA ALA A 154 -4.24 -9.90 -18.86
C ALA A 154 -3.78 -8.98 -17.71
N VAL A 155 -3.15 -9.55 -16.68
CA VAL A 155 -2.58 -8.81 -15.55
C VAL A 155 -1.22 -8.22 -15.95
N ASN A 156 -0.32 -9.07 -16.44
CA ASN A 156 1.05 -8.71 -16.81
C ASN A 156 1.15 -8.21 -18.27
N SER A 157 0.45 -7.10 -18.54
CA SER A 157 0.40 -6.42 -19.84
C SER A 157 1.46 -5.33 -20.00
N SER A 158 2.24 -5.08 -18.95
CA SER A 158 3.35 -4.12 -18.88
C SER A 158 4.53 -4.79 -18.17
N THR A 159 5.76 -4.48 -18.57
CA THR A 159 6.97 -4.91 -17.83
C THR A 159 7.19 -4.13 -16.54
N ARG A 160 6.22 -3.27 -16.19
CA ARG A 160 6.17 -2.44 -14.99
C ARG A 160 4.83 -2.69 -14.30
N THR A 161 4.63 -3.88 -13.73
CA THR A 161 3.41 -4.25 -13.00
C THR A 161 3.79 -4.63 -11.57
N TYR A 162 3.40 -3.81 -10.59
CA TYR A 162 3.92 -3.84 -9.20
C TYR A 162 2.81 -3.73 -8.16
N ALA A 163 3.19 -3.85 -6.88
CA ALA A 163 2.37 -3.65 -5.69
C ALA A 163 0.97 -4.28 -5.78
N PRO A 164 0.87 -5.62 -5.77
CA PRO A 164 -0.40 -6.30 -5.79
C PRO A 164 -1.16 -6.15 -4.47
N SER A 165 -2.48 -6.31 -4.53
CA SER A 165 -3.35 -6.59 -3.39
C SER A 165 -4.50 -7.48 -3.81
N VAL A 166 -4.98 -8.34 -2.92
CA VAL A 166 -5.85 -9.47 -3.25
C VAL A 166 -7.20 -9.36 -2.54
N ALA A 167 -8.29 -9.37 -3.31
CA ALA A 167 -9.65 -9.42 -2.79
C ALA A 167 -10.12 -10.86 -2.53
N SER A 168 -11.21 -11.03 -1.78
CA SER A 168 -11.76 -12.35 -1.41
C SER A 168 -12.24 -13.19 -2.59
N ASP A 169 -12.62 -12.57 -3.71
CA ASP A 169 -12.98 -13.28 -4.93
C ASP A 169 -11.74 -13.75 -5.74
N GLY A 170 -10.53 -13.45 -5.26
CA GLY A 170 -9.26 -13.73 -5.93
C GLY A 170 -8.82 -12.65 -6.92
N SER A 171 -9.61 -11.58 -7.09
CA SER A 171 -9.24 -10.42 -7.90
C SER A 171 -7.96 -9.78 -7.38
N VAL A 172 -7.17 -9.25 -8.30
CA VAL A 172 -5.91 -8.57 -7.98
C VAL A 172 -6.02 -7.10 -8.37
N TYR A 173 -5.74 -6.25 -7.40
CA TYR A 173 -5.46 -4.83 -7.57
C TYR A 173 -3.96 -4.66 -7.71
N PHE A 174 -3.52 -3.76 -8.57
CA PHE A 174 -2.09 -3.54 -8.81
C PHE A 174 -1.86 -2.18 -9.47
N GLN A 175 -0.62 -1.71 -9.43
CA GLN A 175 -0.21 -0.53 -10.18
C GLN A 175 0.48 -0.91 -11.50
N ARG A 176 0.23 -0.11 -12.53
CA ARG A 176 1.02 -0.10 -13.77
C ARG A 176 0.96 1.26 -14.46
N PRO A 177 1.88 1.56 -15.40
CA PRO A 177 1.87 2.80 -16.16
C PRO A 177 0.66 2.86 -17.10
N GLY A 178 0.07 4.04 -17.25
CA GLY A 178 -0.78 4.35 -18.39
C GLY A 178 0.05 4.74 -19.63
N GLU A 179 -0.62 5.19 -20.68
CA GLU A 179 0.02 5.55 -21.96
C GLU A 179 1.01 6.71 -21.84
N ASP A 180 0.77 7.63 -20.90
CA ASP A 180 1.66 8.75 -20.57
C ASP A 180 2.86 8.35 -19.69
N GLY A 181 2.91 7.10 -19.23
CA GLY A 181 3.97 6.57 -18.39
C GLY A 181 3.77 6.74 -16.88
N ASP A 182 2.73 7.46 -16.46
CA ASP A 182 2.38 7.65 -15.05
C ASP A 182 1.66 6.40 -14.50
N PHE A 183 2.05 6.00 -13.30
CA PHE A 183 1.44 4.87 -12.61
C PHE A 183 0.00 5.19 -12.18
N ARG A 184 -0.85 4.19 -12.37
CA ARG A 184 -2.26 4.18 -11.98
C ARG A 184 -2.60 2.82 -11.42
N LEU A 185 -3.69 2.78 -10.66
CA LEU A 185 -4.26 1.57 -10.10
C LEU A 185 -5.21 0.90 -11.09
N TYR A 186 -5.13 -0.43 -11.15
CA TYR A 186 -5.98 -1.29 -11.97
C TYR A 186 -6.49 -2.45 -11.14
N ARG A 187 -7.66 -2.98 -11.51
CA ARG A 187 -8.24 -4.20 -10.97
C ARG A 187 -8.41 -5.21 -12.09
N SER A 188 -7.85 -6.41 -11.93
CA SER A 188 -8.20 -7.56 -12.76
C SER A 188 -9.10 -8.49 -11.96
N GLN A 189 -10.35 -8.63 -12.39
CA GLN A 189 -11.31 -9.49 -11.71
C GLN A 189 -10.95 -10.96 -11.93
N TYR A 190 -10.96 -11.75 -10.86
CA TYR A 190 -10.93 -13.20 -10.97
C TYR A 190 -12.35 -13.75 -11.04
N ARG A 191 -12.67 -14.47 -12.13
CA ARG A 191 -14.00 -15.07 -12.35
C ARG A 191 -13.84 -16.32 -13.19
N ASP A 192 -14.57 -17.39 -12.83
CA ASP A 192 -14.61 -18.65 -13.58
C ASP A 192 -13.22 -19.23 -13.89
N GLY A 193 -12.30 -19.13 -12.92
CA GLY A 193 -10.96 -19.69 -13.03
C GLY A 193 -9.94 -18.81 -13.77
N THR A 194 -10.33 -17.62 -14.25
CA THR A 194 -9.46 -16.73 -15.04
C THR A 194 -9.46 -15.29 -14.55
N TYR A 195 -8.38 -14.57 -14.87
CA TYR A 195 -8.27 -13.12 -14.70
C TYR A 195 -8.80 -12.40 -15.93
N LEU A 196 -9.79 -11.52 -15.75
CA LEU A 196 -10.35 -10.68 -16.81
C LEU A 196 -9.41 -9.51 -17.17
N PRO A 197 -9.55 -8.91 -18.37
CA PRO A 197 -8.81 -7.71 -18.72
C PRO A 197 -8.95 -6.62 -17.64
N PRO A 198 -7.84 -5.99 -17.23
CA PRO A 198 -7.86 -5.08 -16.09
C PRO A 198 -8.60 -3.79 -16.43
N VAL A 199 -9.37 -3.30 -15.47
CA VAL A 199 -10.06 -2.01 -15.54
C VAL A 199 -9.36 -0.99 -14.64
N PRO A 200 -9.26 0.30 -15.05
CA PRO A 200 -8.74 1.34 -14.18
C PRO A 200 -9.55 1.48 -12.90
N VAL A 201 -8.87 1.70 -11.78
CA VAL A 201 -9.49 2.02 -10.48
C VAL A 201 -9.57 3.53 -10.36
N ALA A 202 -10.75 4.09 -10.61
CA ALA A 202 -10.99 5.52 -10.55
C ALA A 202 -11.13 5.99 -9.10
N LEU A 203 -10.15 6.77 -8.63
CA LEU A 203 -10.08 7.33 -7.28
C LEU A 203 -9.81 8.83 -7.39
N GLY A 204 -10.73 9.70 -7.00
CA GLY A 204 -10.51 11.14 -7.12
C GLY A 204 -10.14 11.58 -8.54
N GLU A 205 -9.13 12.45 -8.68
CA GLU A 205 -8.75 13.03 -9.96
C GLU A 205 -8.00 12.04 -10.89
N PRO A 206 -8.39 11.91 -12.18
CA PRO A 206 -7.78 10.93 -13.10
C PRO A 206 -6.29 11.16 -13.41
N SER A 207 -5.81 12.39 -13.24
CA SER A 207 -4.44 12.80 -13.57
C SER A 207 -3.46 12.72 -12.39
N GLY A 208 -3.90 12.17 -11.26
CA GLY A 208 -3.08 11.99 -10.06
C GLY A 208 -2.32 10.66 -10.07
N HIS A 209 -1.07 10.71 -9.64
CA HIS A 209 -0.24 9.55 -9.35
C HIS A 209 -0.87 8.74 -8.22
N LYS A 210 -1.01 7.42 -8.39
CA LYS A 210 -1.63 6.52 -7.41
C LYS A 210 -0.91 5.19 -7.41
N LEU A 211 -0.39 4.79 -6.26
CA LEU A 211 0.36 3.55 -6.09
C LEU A 211 -0.19 2.69 -4.95
N ASP A 212 0.47 1.56 -4.79
CA ASP A 212 0.41 0.63 -3.66
C ASP A 212 -1.00 0.45 -3.06
N PRO A 213 -1.92 -0.15 -3.84
CA PRO A 213 -3.29 -0.36 -3.40
C PRO A 213 -3.33 -1.39 -2.26
N ALA A 214 -3.90 -1.03 -1.12
CA ALA A 214 -4.33 -1.95 -0.07
C ALA A 214 -5.86 -2.06 -0.07
N VAL A 215 -6.41 -3.04 -0.79
CA VAL A 215 -7.86 -3.24 -0.88
C VAL A 215 -8.37 -4.12 0.26
N ALA A 216 -9.51 -3.75 0.85
CA ALA A 216 -10.21 -4.63 1.76
C ALA A 216 -10.64 -5.92 1.05
N PRO A 217 -10.63 -7.09 1.71
CA PRO A 217 -11.02 -8.35 1.06
C PRO A 217 -12.43 -8.34 0.45
N ASP A 218 -13.37 -7.63 1.08
CA ASP A 218 -14.75 -7.45 0.60
C ASP A 218 -14.91 -6.25 -0.36
N GLU A 219 -13.80 -5.62 -0.74
CA GLU A 219 -13.72 -4.43 -1.59
C GLU A 219 -14.50 -3.22 -1.05
N SER A 220 -14.79 -3.18 0.26
CA SER A 220 -15.54 -2.09 0.89
C SER A 220 -14.75 -0.79 1.02
N PHE A 221 -13.42 -0.87 1.08
CA PHE A 221 -12.52 0.28 1.07
C PHE A 221 -11.19 -0.07 0.41
N ILE A 222 -10.43 0.96 0.05
CA ILE A 222 -9.05 0.87 -0.44
C ILE A 222 -8.21 1.96 0.21
N VAL A 223 -7.01 1.61 0.65
CA VAL A 223 -5.96 2.56 1.04
C VAL A 223 -4.92 2.59 -0.06
N PHE A 224 -4.38 3.76 -0.37
CA PHE A 224 -3.39 3.95 -1.43
C PHE A 224 -2.59 5.21 -1.17
N ASP A 225 -1.38 5.29 -1.70
CA ASP A 225 -0.59 6.52 -1.72
C ASP A 225 -0.88 7.34 -3.00
N ALA A 226 -0.84 8.65 -2.85
CA ALA A 226 -1.02 9.60 -3.95
C ALA A 226 -0.45 10.98 -3.61
N ASN A 227 -0.23 11.80 -4.63
CA ASN A 227 0.12 13.21 -4.51
C ASN A 227 -1.05 14.16 -4.83
N ASP A 228 -2.29 13.71 -4.63
CA ASP A 228 -3.53 14.43 -5.01
C ASP A 228 -3.59 15.86 -4.41
N ALA A 229 -3.14 16.06 -3.17
CA ALA A 229 -3.14 17.37 -2.51
C ALA A 229 -2.10 18.35 -3.08
N ASN A 230 -0.97 17.85 -3.58
CA ASN A 230 0.11 18.64 -4.15
C ASN A 230 0.98 17.75 -5.07
N LYS A 231 0.82 17.88 -6.39
CA LYS A 231 1.55 17.09 -7.39
C LYS A 231 3.08 17.21 -7.34
N SER A 232 3.62 18.22 -6.63
CA SER A 232 5.06 18.40 -6.44
C SER A 232 5.53 18.09 -5.02
N GLY A 233 4.63 17.65 -4.14
CA GLY A 233 4.94 17.19 -2.79
C GLY A 233 5.17 15.68 -2.72
N PRO A 234 5.60 15.16 -1.55
CA PRO A 234 5.66 13.73 -1.32
C PRO A 234 4.27 13.10 -1.36
N ASP A 235 4.22 11.81 -1.66
CA ASP A 235 2.99 11.06 -1.57
C ASP A 235 2.45 11.02 -0.14
N ARG A 236 1.14 10.86 -0.04
CA ARG A 236 0.38 10.75 1.20
C ARG A 236 -0.56 9.57 1.08
N LEU A 237 -0.85 8.92 2.20
CA LEU A 237 -1.84 7.86 2.29
C LEU A 237 -3.26 8.44 2.34
N TYR A 238 -4.13 7.88 1.50
CA TYR A 238 -5.56 8.16 1.43
C TYR A 238 -6.36 6.87 1.62
N ILE A 239 -7.59 7.01 2.11
CA ILE A 239 -8.61 5.96 2.09
C ILE A 239 -9.79 6.38 1.23
N ALA A 240 -10.31 5.47 0.41
CA ALA A 240 -11.57 5.64 -0.30
C ALA A 240 -12.51 4.47 0.01
N PHE A 241 -13.80 4.77 0.12
CA PHE A 241 -14.84 3.78 0.38
C PHE A 241 -15.58 3.41 -0.90
N ARG A 242 -16.10 2.20 -0.96
CA ARG A 242 -16.91 1.74 -2.10
C ARG A 242 -18.24 2.52 -2.13
N GLU A 243 -18.58 3.06 -3.29
CA GLU A 243 -19.85 3.75 -3.54
C GLU A 243 -20.50 3.17 -4.80
N GLY A 244 -21.45 2.24 -4.61
CA GLY A 244 -22.05 1.48 -5.71
C GLY A 244 -21.00 0.68 -6.48
N GLU A 245 -20.95 0.85 -7.80
CA GLU A 245 -19.97 0.19 -8.67
C GLU A 245 -18.58 0.85 -8.66
N GLY A 246 -18.43 2.02 -8.03
CA GLY A 246 -17.21 2.81 -8.03
C GLY A 246 -16.66 3.10 -6.63
N TRP A 247 -15.74 4.05 -6.55
CA TRP A 247 -15.14 4.53 -5.31
C TRP A 247 -15.57 5.95 -5.02
N GLY A 248 -15.84 6.24 -3.74
CA GLY A 248 -16.11 7.58 -3.24
C GLY A 248 -14.87 8.47 -3.26
N LYS A 249 -15.06 9.71 -2.80
CA LYS A 249 -13.98 10.69 -2.71
C LYS A 249 -12.88 10.20 -1.75
N PRO A 250 -11.60 10.19 -2.15
CA PRO A 250 -10.50 9.89 -1.26
C PRO A 250 -10.41 10.84 -0.06
N ILE A 251 -10.09 10.28 1.10
CA ILE A 251 -9.93 10.97 2.38
C ILE A 251 -8.47 10.83 2.80
N ASP A 252 -7.79 11.96 3.01
CA ASP A 252 -6.41 12.01 3.52
C ASP A 252 -6.36 11.45 4.95
N LEU A 253 -5.40 10.56 5.24
CA LEU A 253 -5.22 9.97 6.59
C LEU A 253 -4.58 10.93 7.61
N GLY A 254 -4.32 12.17 7.21
CA GLY A 254 -3.89 13.28 8.05
C GLY A 254 -2.39 13.30 8.34
N ASP A 255 -1.91 14.46 8.79
CA ASP A 255 -0.46 14.73 8.95
C ASP A 255 0.22 13.85 9.99
N THR A 256 -0.54 13.27 10.93
CA THR A 256 0.03 12.36 11.93
C THR A 256 0.40 11.00 11.31
N VAL A 257 -0.36 10.53 10.32
CA VAL A 257 -0.04 9.31 9.55
C VAL A 257 1.01 9.64 8.49
N ASN A 258 0.84 10.78 7.81
CA ASN A 258 1.64 11.21 6.65
C ASN A 258 3.01 11.85 6.97
N VAL A 259 3.69 11.42 8.04
CA VAL A 259 5.07 11.86 8.34
C VAL A 259 6.07 10.91 7.71
N GLY A 260 7.12 11.46 7.10
CA GLY A 260 8.27 10.69 6.62
C GLY A 260 7.98 9.93 5.33
N ASP A 261 7.26 10.57 4.40
CA ASP A 261 6.98 10.11 3.04
C ASP A 261 6.47 8.65 3.00
N PRO A 262 5.27 8.38 3.55
CA PRO A 262 4.77 7.02 3.65
C PRO A 262 4.31 6.46 2.30
N TRP A 263 4.51 5.15 2.12
CA TRP A 263 4.14 4.43 0.91
C TRP A 263 3.97 2.92 1.20
N GLY A 264 3.67 2.10 0.20
CA GLY A 264 3.64 0.64 0.38
C GLY A 264 2.59 0.17 1.40
N ALA A 265 1.36 0.69 1.34
CA ALA A 265 0.33 0.34 2.31
C ALA A 265 -0.16 -1.11 2.12
N HIS A 266 -0.41 -1.81 3.23
CA HIS A 266 -1.00 -3.17 3.28
C HIS A 266 -1.91 -3.33 4.49
N LEU A 267 -2.89 -4.23 4.41
CA LEU A 267 -3.79 -4.52 5.52
C LEU A 267 -3.28 -5.64 6.43
N GLY A 268 -3.46 -5.43 7.73
CA GLY A 268 -3.36 -6.48 8.72
C GLY A 268 -4.50 -7.51 8.61
N PRO A 269 -4.38 -8.66 9.29
CA PRO A 269 -5.38 -9.73 9.26
C PRO A 269 -6.73 -9.33 9.90
N ASP A 270 -6.76 -8.21 10.64
CA ASP A 270 -7.99 -7.65 11.20
C ASP A 270 -8.77 -6.77 10.20
N HIS A 271 -8.17 -6.48 9.03
CA HIS A 271 -8.64 -5.53 8.01
C HIS A 271 -9.00 -4.15 8.58
N ARG A 272 -8.40 -3.79 9.72
CA ARG A 272 -8.66 -2.56 10.47
C ARG A 272 -7.36 -1.88 10.91
N THR A 273 -6.22 -2.52 10.68
CA THR A 273 -4.89 -1.96 10.85
C THR A 273 -4.23 -1.90 9.48
N ILE A 274 -3.66 -0.74 9.14
CA ILE A 274 -2.75 -0.63 7.99
C ILE A 274 -1.31 -0.70 8.46
N TYR A 275 -0.48 -1.26 7.60
CA TYR A 275 0.96 -1.26 7.69
C TYR A 275 1.51 -0.53 6.47
N PHE A 276 2.56 0.25 6.63
CA PHE A 276 3.12 1.07 5.56
C PHE A 276 4.58 1.41 5.86
N SER A 277 5.35 1.68 4.82
CA SER A 277 6.76 2.02 4.92
C SER A 277 6.93 3.52 5.09
N SER A 278 7.91 3.93 5.89
CA SER A 278 8.18 5.36 6.11
C SER A 278 9.58 5.60 6.66
N HIS A 279 10.18 6.72 6.25
CA HIS A 279 11.41 7.30 6.78
C HIS A 279 11.22 8.03 8.13
N ARG A 280 10.04 7.87 8.75
CA ARG A 280 9.75 8.47 10.06
C ARG A 280 10.81 8.06 11.08
N ALA A 281 11.31 9.04 11.81
CA ALA A 281 12.18 8.82 12.97
C ALA A 281 11.43 9.12 14.27
N THR A 282 11.86 8.48 15.36
CA THR A 282 11.31 8.77 16.69
C THR A 282 11.69 10.18 17.12
N ARG A 283 10.71 10.98 17.54
CA ARG A 283 10.98 12.35 18.01
C ARG A 283 11.83 12.35 19.28
N VAL A 284 12.95 13.08 19.24
CA VAL A 284 13.78 13.37 20.42
C VAL A 284 13.38 14.73 21.01
N SER A 285 13.32 14.81 22.34
CA SER A 285 13.05 16.06 23.08
C SER A 285 14.29 16.50 23.86
N TYR A 286 14.47 17.81 24.04
CA TYR A 286 15.63 18.39 24.70
C TYR A 286 15.22 19.26 25.91
N PRO A 287 16.03 19.29 27.00
CA PRO A 287 17.24 18.48 27.19
C PRO A 287 16.91 17.00 27.43
N ARG A 288 17.82 16.10 27.05
CA ARG A 288 17.73 14.66 27.34
C ARG A 288 18.82 14.21 28.31
N THR A 289 18.55 13.19 29.11
CA THR A 289 19.54 12.56 29.99
C THR A 289 20.54 11.73 29.19
N ARG A 290 21.64 11.32 29.84
CA ARG A 290 22.64 10.43 29.22
C ARG A 290 22.03 9.07 28.87
N GLU A 291 21.18 8.54 29.75
CA GLU A 291 20.49 7.26 29.56
C GLU A 291 19.49 7.34 28.38
N GLN A 292 18.82 8.48 28.20
CA GLN A 292 17.99 8.72 27.02
C GLN A 292 18.85 8.71 25.75
N ALA A 293 20.00 9.40 25.75
CA ALA A 293 20.90 9.40 24.61
C ALA A 293 21.45 8.00 24.25
N GLU A 294 21.75 7.17 25.25
CA GLU A 294 22.22 5.79 25.05
C GLU A 294 21.12 4.89 24.46
N ARG A 295 19.86 5.05 24.90
CA ARG A 295 18.72 4.36 24.28
C ARG A 295 18.49 4.80 22.84
N ASP A 296 18.59 6.10 22.57
CA ASP A 296 18.44 6.62 21.21
C ASP A 296 19.55 6.10 20.28
N LEU A 297 20.79 6.06 20.75
CA LEU A 297 21.92 5.49 20.00
C LEU A 297 21.72 4.00 19.71
N ALA A 298 21.23 3.22 20.68
CA ALA A 298 20.95 1.79 20.47
C ALA A 298 19.84 1.58 19.41
N ARG A 299 18.80 2.44 19.39
CA ARG A 299 17.78 2.38 18.33
C ARG A 299 18.37 2.73 16.96
N MET A 300 19.24 3.73 16.86
CA MET A 300 19.93 4.10 15.60
C MET A 300 20.82 2.99 15.04
N GLN A 301 21.26 2.04 15.86
CA GLN A 301 22.04 0.88 15.41
C GLN A 301 21.14 -0.28 14.95
N THR A 302 19.83 -0.20 15.23
CA THR A 302 18.89 -1.30 14.97
C THR A 302 17.84 -0.96 13.94
N TRP A 303 17.17 0.21 14.01
CA TRP A 303 16.08 0.56 13.09
C TRP A 303 15.80 2.07 12.95
N ASP A 304 15.98 2.87 14.01
CA ASP A 304 15.70 4.32 14.03
C ASP A 304 16.88 5.11 13.44
N ASN A 305 17.32 4.71 12.24
CA ASN A 305 18.61 5.10 11.63
C ASN A 305 18.45 5.96 10.36
N GLY A 306 17.23 6.38 10.05
CA GLY A 306 16.89 7.14 8.84
C GLY A 306 16.55 6.28 7.62
N GLY A 307 16.66 4.96 7.73
CA GLY A 307 16.14 4.01 6.74
C GLY A 307 14.62 3.87 6.80
N GLU A 308 14.09 3.16 5.81
CA GLU A 308 12.66 2.85 5.72
C GLU A 308 12.31 1.71 6.66
N ASN A 309 11.31 1.96 7.49
CA ASN A 309 10.79 0.97 8.43
C ASN A 309 9.30 0.77 8.21
N ILE A 310 8.78 -0.38 8.63
CA ILE A 310 7.35 -0.66 8.59
C ILE A 310 6.70 -0.05 9.83
N TRP A 311 5.68 0.77 9.62
CA TRP A 311 4.83 1.37 10.65
C TRP A 311 3.44 0.80 10.55
N SER A 312 2.68 0.86 11.64
CA SER A 312 1.30 0.42 11.69
C SER A 312 0.40 1.47 12.35
N VAL A 313 -0.83 1.59 11.87
CA VAL A 313 -1.84 2.46 12.49
C VAL A 313 -3.23 1.90 12.28
N SER A 314 -4.11 2.08 13.27
CA SER A 314 -5.50 1.66 13.16
C SER A 314 -6.29 2.56 12.20
N LEU A 315 -7.05 1.95 11.29
CA LEU A 315 -8.04 2.61 10.45
C LEU A 315 -9.39 2.84 11.14
N ALA A 316 -9.56 2.37 12.38
CA ALA A 316 -10.84 2.45 13.10
C ALA A 316 -11.52 3.83 13.03
N PRO A 317 -10.80 4.97 13.19
CA PRO A 317 -11.46 6.27 13.15
C PRO A 317 -12.17 6.58 11.83
N TRP A 318 -11.62 6.17 10.69
CA TRP A 318 -12.24 6.36 9.37
C TRP A 318 -13.32 5.32 9.10
N LEU A 319 -13.05 4.04 9.40
CA LEU A 319 -13.99 2.95 9.15
C LEU A 319 -15.29 3.11 9.96
N ASP A 320 -15.15 3.50 11.23
CA ASP A 320 -16.30 3.64 12.14
C ASP A 320 -17.09 4.92 11.83
N ALA A 321 -16.41 6.01 11.46
CA ALA A 321 -17.07 7.23 10.98
C ALA A 321 -17.87 6.99 9.70
N HIS A 322 -17.30 6.27 8.73
CA HIS A 322 -18.00 5.91 7.49
C HIS A 322 -19.24 5.05 7.78
N ARG A 323 -19.10 4.01 8.62
CA ARG A 323 -20.23 3.16 9.05
C ARG A 323 -21.34 3.97 9.74
N ALA A 324 -20.98 4.93 10.59
CA ALA A 324 -21.95 5.78 11.27
C ALA A 324 -22.72 6.70 10.30
N SER A 325 -22.10 7.11 9.19
CA SER A 325 -22.75 7.96 8.16
C SER A 325 -23.66 7.20 7.19
N ALA A 326 -23.53 5.86 7.14
CA ALA A 326 -24.34 4.99 6.27
C ALA A 326 -25.69 4.58 6.90
N HIS A 327 -25.96 5.01 8.14
CA HIS A 327 -27.18 4.73 8.91
C HIS A 327 -27.92 6.03 9.25
#